data_AF-A0A963R048-F1
#
_entry.id   AF-A0A963R048-F1
#
_cell.length_a   1.000
_cell.length_b   1.000
_cell.length_c   1.000
_cell.angle_alpha   90.00
_cell.angle_beta   90.00
_cell.angle_gamma   90.00
#
_symmetry.space_group_name_H-M   'P 1'
#
loop_
_entity.id
_entity.type
_entity.pdbx_description
1 polymer ?
#
loop_
_entity_poly.entity_id
_entity_poly.type
_entity_poly.pdbx_seq_one_letter_code
_entity_poly.pdbx_strand_id
1 'polypeptide(L)'
;WAAGETLAIRLLPETGRGTLAFALAPEDSVTLDRRAIRPLPPGRVQANGSYAPDVDALVAGDVELTWTHRDRLTQTSPVIVDHTGGSIGPEPGVGYALEVRWIDPDTGLALMPPGITVDAGSGTSWTLLPEDVPESGAPERTAEIDIAVRARRLVNGTWLTDRDARTFRLTAPFAAGWDRGWGFLWGS
;
A
#
# COMPACT_ATOMS: atom_id res chain seq x y z
N TRP A 1 -8.00 19.93 -15.12
CA TRP A 1 -6.64 19.80 -14.57
C TRP A 1 -6.23 18.35 -14.64
N ALA A 2 -5.23 18.05 -15.46
CA ALA A 2 -4.81 16.68 -15.74
C ALA A 2 -3.70 16.24 -14.77
N ALA A 3 -3.50 14.95 -14.66
CA ALA A 3 -2.65 14.31 -13.66
C ALA A 3 -1.18 14.29 -14.17
N GLY A 4 -0.20 14.70 -13.35
CA GLY A 4 1.23 14.76 -13.74
C GLY A 4 1.67 16.07 -14.40
N GLU A 5 0.80 17.07 -14.39
CA GLU A 5 1.05 18.40 -14.94
C GLU A 5 2.12 19.12 -14.09
N THR A 6 3.22 19.52 -14.74
CA THR A 6 4.20 20.43 -14.16
C THR A 6 3.63 21.84 -14.26
N LEU A 7 3.31 22.45 -13.13
CA LEU A 7 2.93 23.85 -13.09
C LEU A 7 4.19 24.70 -13.00
N ALA A 8 4.38 25.56 -14.00
CA ALA A 8 5.32 26.67 -13.94
C ALA A 8 4.72 27.77 -13.07
N ILE A 9 5.41 28.12 -11.99
CA ILE A 9 5.02 29.15 -11.04
C ILE A 9 6.12 30.20 -11.03
N ARG A 10 5.73 31.47 -10.94
CA ARG A 10 6.67 32.59 -10.72
C ARG A 10 6.22 33.35 -9.49
N LEU A 11 7.11 33.47 -8.51
CA LEU A 11 6.87 34.26 -7.31
C LEU A 11 7.27 35.71 -7.56
N LEU A 12 6.36 36.65 -7.28
CA LEU A 12 6.57 38.09 -7.44
C LEU A 12 6.57 38.76 -6.06
N PRO A 13 7.70 38.73 -5.32
CA PRO A 13 7.77 39.31 -3.99
C PRO A 13 7.58 40.83 -4.03
N GLU A 14 6.80 41.33 -3.06
CA GLU A 14 6.57 42.75 -2.79
C GLU A 14 7.48 43.22 -1.66
N THR A 15 8.15 44.36 -1.86
CA THR A 15 9.03 44.99 -0.86
C THR A 15 8.72 46.48 -0.75
N GLY A 16 9.34 47.19 0.19
CA GLY A 16 9.27 48.67 0.25
C GLY A 16 9.79 49.38 -1.02
N ARG A 17 10.37 48.65 -1.98
CA ARG A 17 10.82 49.15 -3.30
C ARG A 17 9.89 48.72 -4.46
N GLY A 18 8.77 48.07 -4.17
CA GLY A 18 7.78 47.57 -5.15
C GLY A 18 7.90 46.06 -5.44
N THR A 19 7.05 45.57 -6.34
CA THR A 19 6.95 44.17 -6.77
C THR A 19 7.94 43.82 -7.87
N LEU A 20 8.55 42.64 -7.74
CA LEU A 20 9.41 42.06 -8.78
C LEU A 20 8.67 41.92 -10.12
N ALA A 21 9.29 42.33 -11.23
CA ALA A 21 8.71 42.22 -12.56
C ALA A 21 8.65 40.75 -13.03
N PHE A 22 7.56 40.38 -13.71
CA PHE A 22 7.33 39.01 -14.21
C PHE A 22 8.45 38.47 -15.11
N ALA A 23 9.03 39.33 -15.95
CA ALA A 23 10.15 38.96 -16.83
C ALA A 23 11.45 38.66 -16.08
N LEU A 24 11.59 39.14 -14.85
CA LEU A 24 12.76 38.96 -13.98
C LEU A 24 12.55 37.85 -12.93
N ALA A 25 11.33 37.34 -12.82
CA ALA A 25 11.00 36.27 -11.88
C ALA A 25 11.48 34.92 -12.44
N PRO A 26 12.33 34.18 -11.69
CA PRO A 26 12.69 32.82 -12.06
C PRO A 26 11.46 31.92 -12.06
N GLU A 27 11.50 30.89 -12.90
CA GLU A 27 10.43 29.91 -13.02
C GLU A 27 10.70 28.73 -12.09
N ASP A 28 9.79 28.53 -11.14
CA ASP A 28 9.76 27.36 -10.29
C ASP A 28 8.81 26.32 -10.88
N SER A 29 9.24 25.07 -10.92
CA SER A 29 8.39 23.96 -11.36
C SER A 29 7.88 23.17 -10.16
N VAL A 30 6.56 23.02 -10.06
CA VAL A 30 5.93 22.17 -9.04
C VAL A 30 5.25 20.99 -9.74
N THR A 31 5.67 19.78 -9.38
CA THR A 31 4.99 18.55 -9.80
C THR A 31 3.85 18.26 -8.85
N LEU A 32 2.62 18.19 -9.35
CA LEU A 32 1.45 17.90 -8.53
C LEU A 32 1.41 16.43 -8.07
N ASP A 33 1.73 16.16 -6.79
CA ASP A 33 1.47 14.86 -6.14
C ASP A 33 0.01 14.73 -5.67
N ARG A 34 -0.91 14.66 -6.63
CA ARG A 34 -2.36 14.60 -6.37
C ARG A 34 -2.92 13.18 -6.40
N ARG A 35 -4.04 12.96 -5.69
CA ARG A 35 -4.83 11.70 -5.76
C ARG A 35 -5.12 11.27 -7.22
N ALA A 36 -5.30 12.23 -8.12
CA ALA A 36 -5.66 11.98 -9.51
C ALA A 36 -4.59 11.24 -10.33
N ILE A 37 -3.31 11.18 -9.93
CA ILE A 37 -2.27 10.35 -10.61
C ILE A 37 -2.09 8.96 -9.97
N ARG A 38 -2.54 8.77 -8.73
CA ARG A 38 -2.40 7.50 -8.03
C ARG A 38 -3.51 6.54 -8.47
N PRO A 39 -3.24 5.23 -8.51
CA PRO A 39 -4.32 4.25 -8.66
C PRO A 39 -5.22 4.29 -7.41
N LEU A 40 -6.47 3.86 -7.56
CA LEU A 40 -7.33 3.61 -6.41
C LEU A 40 -6.87 2.36 -5.66
N PRO A 41 -7.09 2.28 -4.34
CA PRO A 41 -6.84 1.05 -3.59
C PRO A 41 -7.57 -0.14 -4.21
N PRO A 42 -7.01 -1.36 -4.17
CA PRO A 42 -7.72 -2.55 -4.62
C PRO A 42 -9.04 -2.71 -3.86
N GLY A 43 -10.10 -3.12 -4.57
CA GLY A 43 -11.38 -3.44 -3.95
C GLY A 43 -11.37 -4.87 -3.38
N ARG A 44 -12.34 -5.16 -2.51
CA ARG A 44 -12.67 -6.51 -2.01
C ARG A 44 -11.44 -7.32 -1.57
N VAL A 45 -10.48 -6.66 -0.91
CA VAL A 45 -9.27 -7.33 -0.44
C VAL A 45 -9.65 -8.29 0.68
N GLN A 46 -9.37 -9.58 0.48
CA GLN A 46 -9.67 -10.70 1.40
C GLN A 46 -8.45 -11.61 1.54
N ALA A 47 -8.36 -12.26 2.70
CA ALA A 47 -7.42 -13.34 2.99
C ALA A 47 -8.23 -14.59 3.35
N ASN A 48 -8.01 -15.70 2.65
CA ASN A 48 -8.79 -16.94 2.78
C ASN A 48 -10.31 -16.69 2.70
N GLY A 49 -10.72 -15.79 1.80
CA GLY A 49 -12.12 -15.39 1.63
C GLY A 49 -12.71 -14.51 2.75
N SER A 50 -11.92 -14.17 3.77
CA SER A 50 -12.33 -13.34 4.90
C SER A 50 -11.76 -11.93 4.84
N TYR A 51 -12.53 -11.00 5.39
CA TYR A 51 -12.14 -9.63 5.67
C TYR A 51 -11.44 -9.47 7.04
N ALA A 52 -11.58 -10.47 7.90
CA ALA A 52 -10.90 -10.62 9.16
C ALA A 52 -10.40 -12.07 9.21
N PRO A 53 -9.25 -12.36 8.56
CA PRO A 53 -8.68 -13.71 8.59
C PRO A 53 -8.29 -14.11 10.02
N ASP A 54 -8.14 -15.41 10.25
CA ASP A 54 -7.48 -15.91 11.45
C ASP A 54 -6.06 -15.36 11.53
N VAL A 55 -5.67 -14.86 12.70
CA VAL A 55 -4.33 -14.28 12.94
C VAL A 55 -3.23 -15.31 12.73
N ASP A 56 -3.50 -16.60 12.98
CA ASP A 56 -2.53 -17.67 12.83
C ASP A 56 -2.60 -18.35 11.46
N ALA A 57 -3.36 -17.79 10.50
CA ALA A 57 -3.57 -18.42 9.19
C ALA A 57 -2.26 -18.74 8.45
N LEU A 58 -1.27 -17.85 8.48
CA LEU A 58 0.02 -18.04 7.81
C LEU A 58 0.95 -18.99 8.58
N VAL A 59 0.70 -19.21 9.88
CA VAL A 59 1.38 -20.26 10.64
C VAL A 59 0.81 -21.62 10.29
N ALA A 60 -0.51 -21.70 10.10
CA ALA A 60 -1.22 -22.93 9.78
C ALA A 60 -0.99 -23.41 8.34
N GLY A 61 -0.67 -22.52 7.41
CA GLY A 61 -0.35 -22.83 6.02
C GLY A 61 -0.41 -21.62 5.10
N ASP A 62 -0.61 -21.87 3.81
CA ASP A 62 -0.68 -20.83 2.79
C ASP A 62 -1.89 -19.90 3.00
N VAL A 63 -1.72 -18.62 2.69
CA VAL A 63 -2.80 -17.63 2.71
C VAL A 63 -3.12 -17.20 1.29
N GLU A 64 -4.35 -17.47 0.84
CA GLU A 64 -4.86 -16.97 -0.43
C GLU A 64 -5.37 -15.53 -0.26
N LEU A 65 -4.65 -14.59 -0.87
CA LEU A 65 -5.06 -13.20 -0.97
C LEU A 65 -5.82 -12.98 -2.27
N THR A 66 -6.98 -12.34 -2.18
CA THR A 66 -7.79 -11.97 -3.35
C THR A 66 -8.22 -10.51 -3.27
N TRP A 67 -8.41 -9.90 -4.43
CA TRP A 67 -8.86 -8.51 -4.56
C TRP A 67 -9.56 -8.30 -5.89
N THR A 68 -10.18 -7.14 -6.07
CA THR A 68 -10.83 -6.76 -7.32
C THR A 68 -10.25 -5.48 -7.87
N HIS A 69 -10.32 -5.32 -9.19
CA HIS A 69 -9.85 -4.11 -9.84
C HIS A 69 -10.62 -2.87 -9.41
N ARG A 70 -9.91 -1.74 -9.45
CA ARG A 70 -10.49 -0.40 -9.40
C ARG A 70 -9.89 0.43 -10.52
N ASP A 71 -10.78 1.12 -11.23
CA ASP A 71 -10.42 1.99 -12.32
C ASP A 71 -11.00 3.38 -12.08
N ARG A 72 -10.10 4.33 -11.85
CA ARG A 72 -10.45 5.71 -11.54
C ARG A 72 -11.03 6.46 -12.73
N LEU A 73 -10.77 6.01 -13.96
CA LEU A 73 -11.21 6.66 -15.19
C LEU A 73 -12.68 6.35 -15.48
N THR A 74 -13.16 5.21 -14.99
CA THR A 74 -14.55 4.77 -15.15
C THR A 74 -15.38 5.00 -13.90
N GLN A 75 -14.76 5.07 -12.71
CA GLN A 75 -15.44 5.37 -11.45
C GLN A 75 -15.65 6.90 -11.25
N THR A 76 -16.37 7.52 -12.19
CA THR A 76 -16.66 8.98 -12.24
C THR A 76 -18.03 9.36 -11.66
N SER A 77 -18.81 8.36 -11.26
CA SER A 77 -20.14 8.55 -10.65
C SER A 77 -20.03 9.16 -9.24
N PRO A 78 -21.01 10.00 -8.82
CA PRO A 78 -21.11 10.46 -7.43
C PRO A 78 -21.39 9.31 -6.44
N VAL A 79 -21.78 8.13 -6.92
CA VAL A 79 -21.96 6.94 -6.09
C VAL A 79 -20.60 6.40 -5.68
N ILE A 80 -20.30 6.47 -4.38
CA ILE A 80 -19.07 5.93 -3.80
C ILE A 80 -19.19 4.41 -3.75
N VAL A 81 -18.25 3.72 -4.40
CA VAL A 81 -18.16 2.26 -4.35
C VAL A 81 -17.29 1.90 -3.15
N ASP A 82 -17.91 1.30 -2.13
CA ASP A 82 -17.23 0.91 -0.89
C ASP A 82 -16.15 -0.15 -1.13
N HIS A 83 -15.34 -0.42 -0.10
CA HIS A 83 -14.21 -1.35 -0.17
C HIS A 83 -14.60 -2.82 -0.42
N THR A 84 -15.87 -3.20 -0.26
CA THR A 84 -16.41 -4.54 -0.56
C THR A 84 -17.01 -4.63 -1.97
N GLY A 85 -17.17 -3.50 -2.64
CA GLY A 85 -17.68 -3.41 -4.00
C GLY A 85 -16.92 -4.31 -4.98
N GLY A 86 -17.63 -4.77 -6.01
CA GLY A 86 -17.06 -5.64 -7.05
C GLY A 86 -16.02 -4.96 -7.93
N SER A 87 -15.52 -5.72 -8.90
CA SER A 87 -14.49 -5.26 -9.82
C SER A 87 -14.98 -4.13 -10.74
N ILE A 88 -14.15 -3.09 -10.87
CA ILE A 88 -14.31 -2.00 -11.83
C ILE A 88 -12.98 -1.83 -12.55
N GLY A 89 -12.96 -1.95 -13.88
CA GLY A 89 -11.71 -2.02 -14.65
C GLY A 89 -11.37 -3.44 -15.12
N PRO A 90 -10.08 -3.73 -15.43
CA PRO A 90 -8.86 -3.06 -14.94
C PRO A 90 -8.57 -1.71 -15.57
N GLU A 91 -7.86 -0.84 -14.83
CA GLU A 91 -7.29 0.39 -15.39
C GLU A 91 -5.98 0.09 -16.14
N PRO A 92 -5.82 0.55 -17.39
CA PRO A 92 -4.57 0.36 -18.13
C PRO A 92 -3.35 0.93 -17.40
N GLY A 93 -2.31 0.09 -17.26
CA GLY A 93 -1.05 0.46 -16.60
C GLY A 93 -1.07 0.39 -15.08
N VAL A 94 -2.14 -0.13 -14.47
CA VAL A 94 -2.20 -0.45 -13.04
C VAL A 94 -1.90 -1.94 -12.85
N GLY A 95 -0.99 -2.23 -11.91
CA GLY A 95 -0.72 -3.58 -11.40
C GLY A 95 -0.75 -3.57 -9.87
N TYR A 96 -0.36 -4.69 -9.27
CA TYR A 96 -0.42 -4.92 -7.83
C TYR A 96 0.93 -5.32 -7.25
N ALA A 97 1.12 -4.99 -5.99
CA ALA A 97 2.22 -5.49 -5.18
C ALA A 97 1.71 -5.90 -3.80
N LEU A 98 2.35 -6.89 -3.23
CA LEU A 98 2.17 -7.26 -1.84
C LEU A 98 3.28 -6.62 -1.03
N GLU A 99 2.91 -5.99 0.08
CA GLU A 99 3.85 -5.45 1.05
C GLU A 99 3.67 -6.19 2.37
N VAL A 100 4.71 -6.84 2.85
CA VAL A 100 4.77 -7.42 4.21
C VAL A 100 5.62 -6.51 5.07
N ARG A 101 5.06 -6.07 6.19
CA ARG A 101 5.70 -5.20 7.17
C ARG A 101 5.85 -5.94 8.48
N TRP A 102 7.06 -5.91 9.03
CA TRP A 102 7.30 -6.35 10.40
C TRP A 102 6.58 -5.43 11.38
N ILE A 103 6.01 -6.00 12.44
CA ILE A 103 5.47 -5.22 13.55
C ILE A 103 6.55 -5.06 14.61
N ASP A 104 6.77 -3.83 15.03
CA ASP A 104 7.58 -3.52 16.19
C ASP A 104 6.93 -4.13 17.45
N PRO A 105 7.62 -5.05 18.16
CA PRO A 105 7.05 -5.75 19.31
C PRO A 105 6.83 -4.87 20.53
N ASP A 106 7.48 -3.72 20.62
CA ASP A 106 7.36 -2.80 21.75
C ASP A 106 6.27 -1.74 21.50
N THR A 107 6.07 -1.33 20.24
CA THR A 107 5.08 -0.29 19.88
C THR A 107 3.81 -0.80 19.20
N GLY A 108 3.83 -2.03 18.66
CA GLY A 108 2.73 -2.60 17.88
C GLY A 108 2.53 -1.94 16.51
N LEU A 109 3.47 -1.09 16.07
CA LEU A 109 3.39 -0.36 14.81
C LEU A 109 4.09 -1.12 13.67
N ALA A 110 3.52 -1.05 12.47
CA ALA A 110 4.15 -1.59 11.28
C ALA A 110 5.37 -0.75 10.87
N LEU A 111 6.51 -1.42 10.71
CA LEU A 111 7.75 -0.79 10.30
C LEU A 111 7.72 -0.36 8.83
N MET A 112 8.39 0.75 8.52
CA MET A 112 8.58 1.25 7.17
C MET A 112 10.07 1.42 6.85
N PRO A 113 10.52 1.11 5.62
CA PRO A 113 9.74 0.53 4.50
C PRO A 113 9.30 -0.93 4.77
N PRO A 114 8.45 -1.53 3.92
CA PRO A 114 8.13 -2.96 4.01
C PRO A 114 9.40 -3.81 4.00
N GLY A 115 9.41 -4.86 4.82
CA GLY A 115 10.51 -5.82 4.83
C GLY A 115 10.53 -6.69 3.57
N ILE A 116 9.34 -6.93 3.01
CA ILE A 116 9.17 -7.74 1.80
C ILE A 116 8.21 -7.02 0.86
N THR A 117 8.56 -6.98 -0.43
CA THR A 117 7.70 -6.48 -1.49
C THR A 117 7.71 -7.47 -2.64
N VAL A 118 6.52 -7.94 -3.03
CA VAL A 118 6.34 -8.89 -4.12
C VAL A 118 5.54 -8.24 -5.25
N ASP A 119 6.00 -8.40 -6.49
CA ASP A 119 5.25 -7.98 -7.67
C ASP A 119 4.18 -9.02 -8.01
N ALA A 120 2.91 -8.65 -7.82
CA ALA A 120 1.77 -9.52 -8.13
C ALA A 120 1.24 -9.32 -9.57
N GLY A 121 1.91 -8.48 -10.39
CA GLY A 121 1.53 -8.22 -11.77
C GLY A 121 0.13 -7.60 -11.89
N SER A 122 -0.64 -8.03 -12.88
CA SER A 122 -2.01 -7.54 -13.13
C SER A 122 -3.10 -8.50 -12.64
N GLY A 123 -2.73 -9.54 -11.90
CA GLY A 123 -3.67 -10.53 -11.35
C GLY A 123 -4.59 -9.97 -10.27
N THR A 124 -5.53 -10.81 -9.82
CA THR A 124 -6.48 -10.51 -8.74
C THR A 124 -6.36 -11.44 -7.54
N SER A 125 -5.33 -12.29 -7.55
CA SER A 125 -5.02 -13.18 -6.44
C SER A 125 -3.52 -13.38 -6.31
N TRP A 126 -3.12 -13.78 -5.10
CA TRP A 126 -1.78 -14.26 -4.80
C TRP A 126 -1.84 -15.22 -3.63
N THR A 127 -1.09 -16.32 -3.73
CA THR A 127 -0.91 -17.25 -2.61
C THR A 127 0.38 -16.89 -1.90
N LEU A 128 0.27 -16.43 -0.66
CA LEU A 128 1.42 -16.15 0.21
C LEU A 128 1.76 -17.44 0.97
N LEU A 129 2.99 -17.92 0.78
CA LEU A 129 3.50 -19.10 1.47
C LEU A 129 4.18 -18.69 2.78
N PRO A 130 4.20 -19.57 3.82
CA PRO A 130 4.96 -19.29 5.04
C PRO A 130 6.44 -19.02 4.77
N GLU A 131 7.07 -19.73 3.81
CA GLU A 131 8.48 -19.50 3.44
C GLU A 131 8.74 -18.15 2.76
N ASP A 132 7.72 -17.49 2.21
CA ASP A 132 7.85 -16.15 1.63
C ASP A 132 8.11 -15.09 2.70
N VAL A 133 7.92 -15.42 3.98
CA VAL A 133 8.13 -14.54 5.13
C VAL A 133 9.19 -15.13 6.08
N PRO A 134 10.49 -15.09 5.70
CA PRO A 134 11.57 -15.67 6.50
C PRO A 134 11.96 -14.78 7.69
N GLU A 135 12.52 -15.40 8.74
CA GLU A 135 13.05 -14.70 9.92
C GLU A 135 14.27 -13.83 9.59
N SER A 136 15.05 -14.18 8.57
CA SER A 136 16.36 -13.57 8.26
C SER A 136 16.31 -12.06 7.93
N GLY A 137 15.13 -11.51 7.66
CA GLY A 137 14.91 -10.08 7.42
C GLY A 137 14.14 -9.37 8.54
N ALA A 138 13.72 -10.08 9.58
CA ALA A 138 12.89 -9.55 10.65
C ALA A 138 13.76 -8.99 11.80
N PRO A 139 13.40 -7.82 12.38
CA PRO A 139 13.97 -7.36 13.63
C PRO A 139 13.81 -8.41 14.74
N GLU A 140 14.71 -8.37 15.72
CA GLU A 140 14.61 -9.24 16.89
C GLU A 140 13.23 -9.10 17.56
N ARG A 141 12.72 -10.23 18.07
CA ARG A 141 11.41 -10.31 18.76
C ARG A 141 10.19 -10.00 17.88
N THR A 142 10.34 -9.88 16.55
CA THR A 142 9.17 -9.77 15.65
C THR A 142 8.29 -11.01 15.79
N ALA A 143 7.03 -10.82 16.16
CA ALA A 143 6.05 -11.89 16.30
C ALA A 143 4.84 -11.73 15.37
N GLU A 144 4.59 -10.51 14.90
CA GLU A 144 3.46 -10.19 14.03
C GLU A 144 3.95 -9.50 12.74
N ILE A 145 3.12 -9.59 11.71
CA ILE A 145 3.29 -8.91 10.42
C ILE A 145 1.98 -8.24 10.00
N ASP A 146 2.11 -7.12 9.29
CA ASP A 146 1.02 -6.55 8.50
C ASP A 146 1.23 -6.87 7.02
N ILE A 147 0.23 -7.44 6.37
CA ILE A 147 0.22 -7.70 4.92
C ILE A 147 -0.73 -6.72 4.25
N ALA A 148 -0.28 -6.04 3.20
CA ALA A 148 -1.09 -5.13 2.38
C ALA A 148 -1.02 -5.49 0.90
N VAL A 149 -2.17 -5.48 0.22
CA VAL A 149 -2.23 -5.48 -1.25
C VAL A 149 -2.28 -4.03 -1.72
N ARG A 150 -1.28 -3.61 -2.50
CA ARG A 150 -1.14 -2.25 -3.04
C ARG A 150 -1.42 -2.24 -4.53
N ALA A 151 -2.22 -1.27 -4.99
CA ALA A 151 -2.29 -0.94 -6.40
C ALA A 151 -1.13 0.00 -6.74
N ARG A 152 -0.47 -0.21 -7.88
CA ARG A 152 0.66 0.61 -8.32
C ARG A 152 0.64 0.86 -9.80
N ARG A 153 1.23 1.97 -10.21
CA ARG A 153 1.45 2.30 -11.62
C ARG A 153 2.79 3.00 -11.79
N LEU A 154 3.38 2.87 -12.97
CA LEU A 154 4.58 3.60 -13.32
C LEU A 154 4.22 4.97 -13.93
N VAL A 155 4.78 6.05 -13.38
CA VAL A 155 4.64 7.41 -13.93
C VAL A 155 6.04 8.02 -14.00
N ASN A 156 6.48 8.38 -15.21
CA ASN A 156 7.80 8.97 -15.46
C ASN A 156 8.96 8.17 -14.81
N GLY A 157 8.88 6.84 -14.83
CA GLY A 157 9.89 5.95 -14.25
C GLY A 157 9.80 5.77 -12.72
N THR A 158 8.83 6.39 -12.05
CA THR A 158 8.59 6.22 -10.61
C THR A 158 7.31 5.43 -10.37
N TRP A 159 7.37 4.44 -9.48
CA TRP A 159 6.19 3.73 -9.03
C TRP A 159 5.38 4.59 -8.08
N LEU A 160 4.11 4.81 -8.42
CA LEU A 160 3.13 5.42 -7.55
C LEU A 160 2.17 4.36 -7.05
N THR A 161 2.01 4.27 -5.73
CA THR A 161 1.04 3.40 -5.08
C THR A 161 -0.23 4.16 -4.72
N ASP A 162 -1.30 3.40 -4.50
CA ASP A 162 -2.50 3.86 -3.80
C ASP A 162 -2.13 4.51 -2.45
N ARG A 163 -3.00 5.40 -1.97
CA ARG A 163 -2.73 6.14 -0.73
C ARG A 163 -2.91 5.27 0.51
N ASP A 164 -3.98 4.51 0.53
CA ASP A 164 -4.45 3.74 1.68
C ASP A 164 -4.71 2.32 1.21
N ALA A 165 -4.19 1.35 1.93
CA ALA A 165 -4.43 -0.06 1.65
C ALA A 165 -5.04 -0.74 2.87
N ARG A 166 -5.90 -1.72 2.61
CA ARG A 166 -6.31 -2.63 3.66
C ARG A 166 -5.10 -3.46 4.09
N THR A 167 -4.94 -3.61 5.39
CA THR A 167 -3.94 -4.50 5.98
C THR A 167 -4.60 -5.65 6.72
N PHE A 168 -3.90 -6.79 6.77
CA PHE A 168 -4.21 -7.91 7.65
C PHE A 168 -3.04 -8.10 8.61
N ARG A 169 -3.32 -8.13 9.90
CA ARG A 169 -2.34 -8.44 10.93
C ARG A 169 -2.38 -9.94 11.21
N LEU A 170 -1.25 -10.60 11.00
CA LEU A 170 -1.08 -12.04 11.22
C LEU A 170 0.13 -12.31 12.12
N THR A 171 0.16 -13.46 12.77
CA THR A 171 1.33 -14.02 13.41
C THR A 171 2.38 -14.35 12.34
N ALA A 172 3.63 -13.95 12.56
CA ALA A 172 4.73 -14.29 11.66
C ALA A 172 4.98 -15.81 11.68
N PRO A 173 5.20 -16.47 10.53
CA PRO A 173 5.27 -17.94 10.48
C PRO A 173 6.46 -18.51 11.28
N PHE A 174 7.56 -17.77 11.38
CA PHE A 174 8.73 -18.14 12.19
C PHE A 174 8.57 -17.87 13.69
N ALA A 175 7.53 -17.15 14.12
CA ALA A 175 7.27 -16.88 15.53
C ALA A 175 6.63 -18.10 16.24
N ALA A 176 6.07 -19.04 15.48
CA ALA A 176 5.51 -20.27 16.00
C ALA A 176 6.59 -21.36 16.17
N GLY A 177 6.99 -21.62 17.41
CA GLY A 177 7.92 -22.70 17.75
C GLY A 177 7.83 -23.08 19.23
N TRP A 178 8.05 -24.37 19.53
CA TRP A 178 7.97 -24.96 20.88
C TRP A 178 8.89 -24.27 21.91
N ASP A 179 9.93 -23.56 21.44
CA ASP A 179 10.90 -22.85 22.27
C ASP A 179 10.54 -21.36 22.48
N ARG A 180 9.54 -20.84 21.76
CA ARG A 180 9.17 -19.40 21.74
C ARG A 180 7.70 -19.13 22.09
N GLY A 181 6.88 -20.18 22.24
CA GLY A 181 5.44 -20.12 22.50
C GLY A 181 4.99 -20.08 23.98
N TRP A 182 5.87 -19.77 24.94
CA TRP A 182 5.44 -19.58 26.33
C TRP A 182 5.00 -18.13 26.55
N GLY A 183 3.74 -17.82 26.23
CA GLY A 183 3.09 -16.56 26.62
C GLY A 183 1.96 -16.06 25.72
N PHE A 184 1.84 -16.52 24.47
CA PHE A 184 0.92 -15.91 23.50
C PHE A 184 -0.41 -16.63 23.28
N LEU A 185 -0.57 -17.89 23.74
CA LEU A 185 -1.76 -18.70 23.43
C LEU A 185 -2.81 -18.80 24.54
N TRP A 186 -2.67 -18.12 25.68
CA TRP A 186 -3.70 -18.12 26.72
C TRP A 186 -3.84 -16.77 27.46
N GLY A 187 -4.81 -15.98 27.01
CA GLY A 187 -5.72 -15.12 27.79
C GLY A 187 -5.17 -14.09 28.79
N SER A 188 -5.44 -12.81 28.49
CA SER A 188 -6.21 -11.94 29.38
C SER A 188 -7.20 -11.11 28.57
#